data_AF-A0A2R7JWA9-F1
#
_entry.id   AF-A0A2R7JWA9-F1
#
_cell.length_a   1.000
_cell.length_b   1.000
_cell.length_c   1.000
_cell.angle_alpha   90.00
_cell.angle_beta   90.00
_cell.angle_gamma   90.00
#
_symmetry.space_group_name_H-M   'P 1'
#
loop_
_entity.id
_entity.type
_entity.pdbx_description
1 polymer ?
#
loop_
_entity_poly.entity_id
_entity_poly.type
_entity_poly.pdbx_seq_one_letter_code
_entity_poly.pdbx_strand_id
1 'polypeptide(L)'
;MSMFMPRTVASLALVLALAACGGSGEPANEPANEAAPTNGAGEKAAGGGHTAEGKVTLSADQIVAAGIQLGRPTLGGSGTVELPATIEGDPQGTQVVSAAIGGRVVSLSLNLGQSVRRGQSIAVIESREAAQLKGEVEASRARLALANS
;
A
#
# COMPACT_ATOMS: atom_id res chain seq x y z
N MET A 1 -20.48 -29.17 16.92
CA MET A 1 -20.21 -29.71 15.58
C MET A 1 -21.03 -28.90 14.58
N SER A 2 -20.51 -27.79 14.06
CA SER A 2 -21.22 -26.96 13.09
C SER A 2 -20.33 -26.75 11.86
N MET A 3 -20.97 -26.91 10.72
CA MET A 3 -20.43 -27.26 9.41
C MET A 3 -19.91 -26.00 8.70
N PHE A 4 -18.61 -25.95 8.41
CA PHE A 4 -17.97 -24.89 7.63
C PHE A 4 -18.03 -25.25 6.14
N MET A 5 -18.82 -24.50 5.36
CA MET A 5 -18.95 -24.62 3.91
C MET A 5 -17.96 -23.66 3.21
N PRO A 6 -17.04 -24.11 2.35
CA PRO A 6 -16.02 -23.23 1.77
C PRO A 6 -16.53 -22.47 0.54
N ARG A 7 -16.52 -21.13 0.64
CA ARG A 7 -16.82 -20.15 -0.44
C ARG A 7 -15.64 -20.00 -1.42
N THR A 8 -15.03 -21.10 -1.87
CA THR A 8 -13.81 -21.08 -2.70
C THR A 8 -14.00 -21.60 -4.12
N VAL A 9 -15.22 -21.97 -4.52
CA VAL A 9 -15.48 -22.50 -5.87
C VAL A 9 -15.78 -21.40 -6.90
N ALA A 10 -16.08 -20.17 -6.47
CA ALA A 10 -16.52 -19.10 -7.38
C ALA A 10 -15.41 -18.33 -8.10
N SER A 11 -14.13 -18.52 -7.74
CA SER A 11 -13.01 -17.73 -8.29
C SER A 11 -12.29 -18.37 -9.49
N LEU A 12 -12.59 -19.63 -9.84
CA LEU A 12 -11.86 -20.34 -10.91
C LEU A 12 -12.46 -20.12 -12.32
N ALA A 13 -13.64 -19.52 -12.44
CA ALA A 13 -14.31 -19.31 -13.73
C ALA A 13 -13.85 -18.05 -14.49
N LEU A 14 -13.09 -17.14 -13.87
CA LEU A 14 -12.70 -15.86 -14.48
C LEU A 14 -11.41 -15.93 -15.32
N VAL A 15 -10.63 -17.01 -15.20
CA VAL A 15 -9.33 -17.14 -15.89
C VAL A 15 -9.46 -17.70 -17.33
N LEU A 16 -10.57 -18.37 -17.67
CA LEU A 16 -10.74 -18.96 -19.01
C LEU A 16 -11.23 -17.99 -20.10
N ALA A 17 -11.53 -16.73 -19.77
CA ALA A 17 -12.14 -15.79 -20.73
C ALA A 17 -11.14 -14.92 -21.53
N LEU A 18 -9.83 -14.95 -21.23
CA LEU A 18 -8.84 -14.07 -21.89
C LEU A 18 -8.03 -14.72 -23.03
N ALA A 19 -8.32 -15.97 -23.41
CA ALA A 19 -7.54 -16.71 -24.42
C ALA A 19 -8.16 -16.71 -25.84
N ALA A 20 -8.95 -15.69 -26.20
CA ALA A 20 -9.63 -15.64 -27.50
C ALA A 20 -9.60 -14.23 -28.12
N CYS A 21 -8.46 -13.88 -28.73
CA CYS A 21 -8.21 -12.91 -29.82
C CYS A 21 -6.69 -12.65 -29.81
N GLY A 22 -5.85 -13.26 -30.66
CA GLY A 22 -5.74 -13.07 -32.12
C GLY A 22 -4.78 -11.90 -32.40
N GLY A 23 -3.71 -11.97 -33.18
CA GLY A 23 -3.07 -13.01 -34.00
C GLY A 23 -1.86 -12.40 -34.75
N SER A 24 -1.23 -13.22 -35.60
CA SER A 24 -0.37 -12.88 -36.76
C SER A 24 1.09 -12.41 -36.53
N GLY A 25 2.04 -13.20 -37.05
CA GLY A 25 3.19 -12.66 -37.80
C GLY A 25 4.59 -13.09 -37.37
N GLU A 26 5.03 -14.28 -37.80
CA GLU A 26 6.43 -14.56 -38.19
C GLU A 26 6.47 -14.65 -39.73
N PRO A 27 7.61 -14.51 -40.45
CA PRO A 27 8.98 -14.84 -40.01
C PRO A 27 10.08 -13.86 -40.50
N ALA A 28 11.33 -14.13 -40.13
CA ALA A 28 12.49 -14.26 -41.03
C ALA A 28 13.80 -13.88 -40.33
N ASN A 29 14.69 -14.87 -40.24
CA ASN A 29 16.06 -14.78 -39.76
C ASN A 29 17.01 -14.80 -40.98
N GLU A 30 18.25 -14.36 -40.76
CA GLU A 30 19.40 -14.23 -41.69
C GLU A 30 19.49 -12.91 -42.49
N PRO A 31 20.70 -12.28 -42.54
CA PRO A 31 21.78 -12.81 -43.36
C PRO A 31 23.19 -12.82 -42.72
N ALA A 32 23.98 -13.80 -43.17
CA ALA A 32 25.42 -13.78 -43.20
C ALA A 32 25.94 -12.68 -44.15
N ASN A 33 27.06 -12.03 -43.80
CA ASN A 33 27.80 -11.19 -44.74
C ASN A 33 29.31 -11.30 -44.50
N GLU A 34 29.97 -12.14 -45.30
CA GLU A 34 31.35 -11.93 -45.72
C GLU A 34 31.35 -10.92 -46.89
N ALA A 35 32.11 -9.84 -46.76
CA ALA A 35 32.99 -9.31 -47.81
C ALA A 35 33.57 -7.94 -47.39
N ALA A 36 34.89 -7.89 -47.19
CA ALA A 36 35.69 -6.71 -47.48
C ALA A 36 35.80 -6.56 -49.02
N PRO A 37 35.99 -5.34 -49.57
CA PRO A 37 37.36 -4.88 -49.76
C PRO A 37 37.62 -3.35 -49.67
N THR A 38 38.87 -3.08 -49.30
CA THR A 38 39.81 -2.07 -49.84
C THR A 38 39.57 -0.57 -49.68
N ASN A 39 40.53 -0.01 -48.95
CA ASN A 39 41.00 1.37 -48.92
C ASN A 39 41.33 1.96 -50.30
N GLY A 40 41.24 3.29 -50.43
CA GLY A 40 41.96 3.99 -51.50
C GLY A 40 41.57 5.45 -51.77
N ALA A 41 41.98 6.35 -50.87
CA ALA A 41 42.49 7.72 -51.09
C ALA A 41 41.73 8.75 -51.98
N GLY A 42 41.62 9.97 -51.43
CA GLY A 42 41.40 11.18 -52.23
C GLY A 42 41.01 12.40 -51.39
N GLU A 43 42.00 13.11 -50.85
CA GLU A 43 41.87 14.48 -50.34
C GLU A 43 41.22 15.42 -51.36
N LYS A 44 40.38 16.37 -50.91
CA LYS A 44 40.48 17.81 -51.23
C LYS A 44 39.62 18.69 -50.30
N ALA A 45 40.33 19.59 -49.62
CA ALA A 45 40.06 21.01 -49.41
C ALA A 45 38.65 21.50 -49.01
N ALA A 46 38.62 22.05 -47.78
CA ALA A 46 38.05 23.34 -47.37
C ALA A 46 36.78 23.86 -48.07
N GLY A 47 35.68 23.90 -47.31
CA GLY A 47 34.50 24.70 -47.61
C GLY A 47 33.76 25.00 -46.33
N GLY A 48 33.69 26.28 -45.96
CA GLY A 48 33.13 26.74 -44.69
C GLY A 48 31.65 26.42 -44.50
N GLY A 49 31.29 26.20 -43.24
CA GLY A 49 30.21 26.93 -42.60
C GLY A 49 28.83 26.78 -43.20
N HIS A 50 28.21 25.62 -42.97
CA HIS A 50 26.86 25.63 -42.41
C HIS A 50 26.83 24.64 -41.25
N THR A 51 27.37 25.08 -40.11
CA THR A 51 27.00 24.51 -38.82
C THR A 51 25.49 24.70 -38.71
N ALA A 52 24.74 23.61 -38.86
CA ALA A 52 23.38 23.59 -38.33
C ALA A 52 23.49 24.07 -36.88
N GLU A 53 22.79 25.15 -36.55
CA GLU A 53 22.94 25.84 -35.27
C GLU A 53 22.91 24.82 -34.12
N GLY A 54 23.94 24.85 -33.26
CA GLY A 54 24.08 23.92 -32.15
C GLY A 54 24.92 22.66 -32.40
N LYS A 55 25.60 22.51 -33.55
CA LYS A 55 26.54 21.39 -33.79
C LYS A 55 28.00 21.83 -33.78
N VAL A 56 28.87 21.03 -33.13
CA VAL A 56 30.32 21.21 -33.16
C VAL A 56 30.97 19.95 -33.72
N THR A 57 31.82 20.12 -34.74
CA THR A 57 32.56 19.03 -35.38
C THR A 57 33.95 18.92 -34.78
N LEU A 58 34.35 17.72 -34.33
CA LEU A 58 35.68 17.43 -33.79
C LEU A 58 36.38 16.37 -34.64
N SER A 59 37.71 16.44 -34.75
CA SER A 59 38.51 15.39 -35.38
C SER A 59 38.71 14.19 -34.45
N ALA A 60 39.05 13.03 -35.02
CA ALA A 60 39.28 11.80 -34.25
C ALA A 60 40.38 11.97 -33.19
N ASP A 61 41.48 12.66 -33.54
CA ASP A 61 42.57 12.93 -32.60
C ASP A 61 42.15 13.86 -31.46
N GLN A 62 41.26 14.83 -31.74
CA GLN A 62 40.68 15.70 -30.72
C GLN A 62 39.75 14.93 -29.78
N ILE A 63 38.95 14.00 -30.30
CA ILE A 63 38.07 13.13 -29.50
C ILE A 63 38.91 12.24 -28.57
N VAL A 64 39.99 11.65 -29.08
CA VAL A 64 40.90 10.78 -28.31
C VAL A 64 41.69 11.58 -27.29
N ALA A 65 42.29 12.71 -27.66
CA ALA A 65 43.07 13.55 -26.75
C ALA A 65 42.21 14.16 -25.62
N ALA A 66 40.93 14.44 -25.91
CA ALA A 66 39.97 14.93 -24.92
C ALA A 66 39.28 13.82 -24.11
N GLY A 67 39.52 12.55 -24.43
CA GLY A 67 38.96 11.40 -23.69
C GLY A 67 37.44 11.28 -23.76
N ILE A 68 36.81 11.69 -24.86
CA ILE A 68 35.35 11.72 -24.98
C ILE A 68 34.79 10.29 -25.05
N GLN A 69 33.84 9.98 -24.17
CA GLN A 69 33.11 8.70 -24.12
C GLN A 69 31.63 8.91 -24.44
N LEU A 70 31.02 7.97 -25.17
CA LEU A 70 29.61 8.01 -25.55
C LEU A 70 28.81 7.01 -24.69
N GLY A 71 27.81 7.51 -23.97
CA GLY A 71 26.78 6.70 -23.32
C GLY A 71 25.46 6.83 -24.07
N ARG A 72 24.73 5.73 -24.29
CA ARG A 72 23.37 5.78 -24.82
C ARG A 72 22.40 6.11 -23.67
N PRO A 73 21.51 7.11 -23.82
CA PRO A 73 20.49 7.36 -22.82
C PRO A 73 19.57 6.14 -22.74
N THR A 74 19.31 5.67 -21.52
CA THR A 74 18.32 4.65 -21.24
C THR A 74 17.11 5.31 -20.57
N LEU A 75 15.90 4.80 -20.83
CA LEU A 75 14.73 5.17 -20.06
C LEU A 75 14.71 4.33 -18.78
N GLY A 76 14.71 4.99 -17.62
CA GLY A 76 14.58 4.33 -16.32
C GLY A 76 15.44 4.98 -15.23
N GLY A 77 14.96 4.90 -13.99
CA GLY A 77 15.69 5.30 -12.81
C GLY A 77 15.07 4.64 -11.59
N SER A 78 15.89 4.03 -10.74
CA SER A 78 15.46 3.54 -9.43
C SER A 78 15.89 4.57 -8.39
N GLY A 79 14.96 5.42 -7.96
CA GLY A 79 15.13 6.22 -6.76
C GLY A 79 14.61 5.42 -5.57
N THR A 80 15.46 5.11 -4.61
CA THR A 80 15.02 4.59 -3.31
C THR A 80 14.98 5.76 -2.34
N VAL A 81 13.89 5.89 -1.60
CA VAL A 81 13.74 6.91 -0.56
C VAL A 81 13.58 6.20 0.77
N GLU A 82 14.44 6.55 1.73
CA GLU A 82 14.40 6.02 3.08
C GLU A 82 13.76 7.07 4.00
N LEU A 83 12.62 6.73 4.61
CA LEU A 83 11.89 7.61 5.52
C LEU A 83 11.77 6.98 6.91
N PRO A 84 12.00 7.75 7.98
CA PRO A 84 11.62 7.31 9.31
C PRO A 84 10.09 7.28 9.45
N ALA A 85 9.59 6.34 10.23
CA ALA A 85 8.17 6.22 10.57
C ALA A 85 8.01 5.88 12.06
N THR A 86 6.85 6.21 12.61
CA THR A 86 6.47 5.88 13.99
C THR A 86 5.30 4.91 13.98
N ILE A 87 5.30 3.95 14.91
CA ILE A 87 4.18 3.03 15.11
C ILE A 87 3.19 3.70 16.06
N GLU A 88 1.98 3.92 15.59
CA GLU A 88 0.86 4.43 16.40
C GLU A 88 -0.18 3.33 16.63
N GLY A 89 -0.93 3.44 17.73
CA GLY A 89 -2.04 2.54 18.00
C GLY A 89 -3.16 2.73 16.97
N ASP A 90 -3.83 1.64 16.59
CA ASP A 90 -4.97 1.71 15.67
C ASP A 90 -6.09 2.56 16.31
N PRO A 91 -6.51 3.69 15.69
CA PRO A 91 -7.59 4.51 16.22
C PRO A 91 -8.94 3.76 16.26
N GLN A 92 -9.13 2.74 15.41
CA GLN A 92 -10.31 1.87 15.47
C GLN A 92 -10.21 0.81 16.58
N GLY A 93 -8.98 0.43 16.94
CA GLY A 93 -8.68 -0.52 18.02
C GLY A 93 -8.62 0.10 19.42
N THR A 94 -8.67 1.42 19.52
CA THR A 94 -8.57 2.17 20.79
C THR A 94 -9.95 2.57 21.28
N GLN A 95 -10.28 2.25 22.54
CA GLN A 95 -11.59 2.55 23.13
C GLN A 95 -11.43 3.11 24.54
N VAL A 96 -12.17 4.17 24.84
CA VAL A 96 -12.24 4.77 26.18
C VAL A 96 -13.51 4.26 26.86
N VAL A 97 -13.36 3.58 28.00
CA VAL A 97 -14.48 3.07 28.78
C VAL A 97 -14.82 4.07 29.89
N SER A 98 -16.09 4.49 29.94
CA SER A 98 -16.63 5.37 30.97
C SER A 98 -17.84 4.72 31.66
N ALA A 99 -18.10 5.13 32.89
CA ALA A 99 -19.29 4.70 33.63
C ALA A 99 -20.50 5.53 33.19
N ALA A 100 -21.63 4.87 32.92
CA ALA A 100 -22.87 5.56 32.53
C ALA A 100 -23.49 6.38 33.67
N ILE A 101 -23.30 5.94 34.92
CA ILE A 101 -23.80 6.60 36.13
C ILE A 101 -22.62 6.80 37.08
N GLY A 102 -22.53 7.98 37.68
CA GLY A 102 -21.52 8.29 38.69
C GLY A 102 -21.65 7.43 39.93
N GLY A 103 -20.52 7.22 40.62
CA GLY A 103 -20.49 6.41 41.85
C GLY A 103 -19.08 6.29 42.42
N ARG A 104 -18.97 5.49 43.47
CA ARG A 104 -17.71 5.19 44.13
C ARG A 104 -17.13 3.90 43.56
N VAL A 105 -15.86 3.92 43.16
CA VAL A 105 -15.15 2.70 42.73
C VAL A 105 -14.92 1.83 43.96
N VAL A 106 -15.42 0.59 43.95
CA VAL A 106 -15.25 -0.38 45.04
C VAL A 106 -14.17 -1.41 44.73
N SER A 107 -13.91 -1.67 43.44
CA SER A 107 -12.89 -2.61 43.00
C SER A 107 -12.39 -2.23 41.61
N LEU A 108 -11.09 -2.44 41.40
CA LEU A 108 -10.43 -2.36 40.10
C LEU A 108 -9.71 -3.69 39.88
N SER A 109 -10.16 -4.46 38.88
CA SER A 109 -9.70 -5.84 38.67
C SER A 109 -8.41 -5.92 37.84
N LEU A 110 -7.96 -4.80 37.28
CA LEU A 110 -6.88 -4.75 36.30
C LEU A 110 -5.95 -3.58 36.55
N ASN A 111 -4.67 -3.81 36.23
CA ASN A 111 -3.63 -2.79 36.26
C ASN A 111 -3.24 -2.35 34.85
N LEU A 112 -2.59 -1.19 34.77
CA LEU A 112 -2.01 -0.66 33.54
C LEU A 112 -1.05 -1.68 32.91
N GLY A 113 -1.14 -1.86 31.60
CA GLY A 113 -0.33 -2.82 30.84
C GLY A 113 -0.84 -4.26 30.86
N GLN A 114 -1.88 -4.58 31.63
CA GLN A 114 -2.50 -5.91 31.56
C GLN A 114 -3.38 -6.05 30.32
N SER A 115 -3.30 -7.21 29.68
CA SER A 115 -4.13 -7.56 28.53
C SER A 115 -5.59 -7.77 28.95
N VAL A 116 -6.53 -7.28 28.14
CA VAL A 116 -7.97 -7.40 28.37
C VAL A 116 -8.67 -8.11 27.22
N ARG A 117 -9.83 -8.70 27.50
CA ARG A 117 -10.71 -9.32 26.50
C ARG A 117 -12.07 -8.66 26.51
N ARG A 118 -12.80 -8.80 25.39
CA ARG A 118 -14.18 -8.30 25.28
C ARG A 118 -15.05 -8.94 26.35
N GLY A 119 -15.82 -8.11 27.07
CA GLY A 119 -16.73 -8.55 28.13
C GLY A 119 -16.06 -8.80 29.48
N GLN A 120 -14.74 -8.59 29.61
CA GLN A 120 -14.04 -8.69 30.88
C GLN A 120 -14.41 -7.52 31.80
N SER A 121 -14.75 -7.83 33.06
CA SER A 121 -15.00 -6.80 34.07
C SER A 121 -13.70 -6.11 34.48
N ILE A 122 -13.69 -4.78 34.38
CA ILE A 122 -12.51 -3.96 34.67
C ILE A 122 -12.60 -3.26 36.03
N ALA A 123 -13.81 -2.83 36.41
CA ALA A 123 -14.07 -2.11 37.64
C ALA A 123 -15.50 -2.38 38.12
N VAL A 124 -15.70 -2.29 39.43
CA VAL A 124 -17.03 -2.32 40.05
C VAL A 124 -17.28 -0.96 40.69
N ILE A 125 -18.43 -0.37 40.39
CA ILE A 125 -18.82 0.97 40.84
C ILE A 125 -20.13 0.84 41.61
N GLU A 126 -20.15 1.39 42.82
CA GLU A 126 -21.35 1.52 43.63
C GLU A 126 -21.96 2.90 43.43
N SER A 127 -23.21 2.95 42.97
CA SER A 127 -23.92 4.20 42.68
C SER A 127 -25.21 4.33 43.51
N ARG A 128 -25.33 5.45 44.23
CA ARG A 128 -26.57 5.80 44.95
C ARG A 128 -27.71 6.14 44.00
N GLU A 129 -27.41 6.82 42.90
CA GLU A 129 -28.39 7.20 41.88
C GLU A 129 -29.01 5.97 41.22
N ALA A 130 -28.18 4.99 40.84
CA ALA A 130 -28.68 3.72 40.29
C ALA A 130 -29.58 2.96 41.29
N ALA A 131 -29.24 3.00 42.59
CA ALA A 131 -30.06 2.38 43.63
C ALA A 131 -31.42 3.08 43.79
N GLN A 132 -31.44 4.42 43.72
CA GLN A 132 -32.68 5.19 43.80
C GLN A 132 -33.60 4.93 42.61
N LEU A 133 -33.05 4.98 41.38
CA LEU A 133 -33.81 4.67 40.16
C LEU A 133 -34.43 3.27 40.21
N LYS A 134 -33.66 2.28 40.69
CA LYS A 134 -34.17 0.92 40.86
C LYS A 134 -35.31 0.87 41.88
N GLY A 135 -35.18 1.56 43.01
CA GLY A 135 -36.24 1.65 44.02
C GLY A 135 -37.53 2.29 43.49
N GLU A 136 -37.43 3.34 42.67
CA GLU A 136 -38.59 3.98 42.03
C GLU A 136 -39.28 3.05 41.02
N VAL A 137 -38.52 2.30 40.23
CA VAL A 137 -39.05 1.29 39.30
C VAL A 137 -39.77 0.17 40.06
N GLU A 138 -39.19 -0.32 41.14
CA GLU A 138 -39.79 -1.37 41.99
C GLU A 138 -41.08 -0.88 42.66
N ALA A 139 -41.09 0.34 43.22
CA ALA A 139 -42.29 0.94 43.81
C ALA A 139 -43.40 1.14 42.77
N SER A 140 -43.06 1.59 41.56
CA SER A 140 -44.03 1.78 40.47
C SER A 140 -44.63 0.45 40.01
N ARG A 141 -43.81 -0.60 39.89
CA ARG A 141 -44.29 -1.95 39.56
C ARG A 141 -45.20 -2.53 40.63
N ALA A 142 -44.89 -2.32 41.90
CA ALA A 142 -45.75 -2.77 43.00
C ALA A 142 -47.14 -2.11 42.95
N ARG A 143 -47.19 -0.80 42.67
CA ARG A 143 -48.47 -0.07 42.48
C ARG A 143 -49.25 -0.59 41.26
N LEU A 144 -48.58 -0.87 40.15
CA LEU A 144 -49.19 -1.44 38.95
C LEU A 144 -49.78 -2.83 39.21
N ALA A 145 -49.06 -3.68 39.94
CA ALA A 145 -49.53 -5.02 40.30
C ALA A 145 -50.79 -4.96 41.16
N LEU A 146 -50.87 -4.03 42.12
CA LEU A 146 -52.06 -3.80 42.94
C LEU A 146 -53.24 -3.24 42.14
N ALA A 147 -52.98 -2.39 41.14
CA ALA A 147 -54.04 -1.86 40.29
C ALA A 147 -54.62 -2.92 39.32
N ASN A 148 -53.84 -3.94 39.00
CA ASN A 148 -54.21 -5.03 38.10
C ASN A 148 -54.80 -6.26 38.83
N SER A 149 -54.85 -6.25 40.16
CA SER A 149 -55.49 -7.27 41.00
C SER A 149 -56.93 -6.90 41.33
#